data_AF-A0A8T4WHF1-F1
#
_entry.id   AF-A0A8T4WHF1-F1
#
_cell.length_a   1.000
_cell.length_b   1.000
_cell.length_c   1.000
_cell.angle_alpha   90.00
_cell.angle_beta   90.00
_cell.angle_gamma   90.00
#
_symmetry.space_group_name_H-M   'P 1'
#
loop_
_entity.id
_entity.type
_entity.pdbx_description
1 polymer ?
#
loop_
_entity_poly.entity_id
_entity_poly.type
_entity_poly.pdbx_seq_one_letter_code
_entity_poly.pdbx_strand_id
1 'polypeptide(L)'
;MSDDSTYIRAKFTEINKSIERLTDTVNKMVDAISVISEVRDEIGELRLQVAANGERLQELKAATKQKPVQRPVVEEKKELTGKQDLSNAKSVLENLESQVRDGAIASELADRISEAADSVEKAIGSGSLTIKMDRWRRILKTYSRVDSINPNDIRKLKADIRDWIREIDAKQ
;
A
#
# COMPACT_ATOMS: atom_id res chain seq x y z
N MET A 1 67.91 8.44 22.98
CA MET A 1 66.97 8.35 21.84
C MET A 1 65.92 9.42 22.06
N SER A 2 65.78 10.37 21.13
CA SER A 2 65.02 11.62 21.34
C SER A 2 63.51 11.39 21.29
N ASP A 3 62.77 12.21 22.03
CA ASP A 3 61.30 12.20 22.13
C ASP A 3 60.60 12.28 20.76
N ASP A 4 61.23 12.93 19.78
CA ASP A 4 60.79 12.99 18.39
C ASP A 4 60.64 11.61 17.75
N SER A 5 61.53 10.67 18.07
CA SER A 5 61.46 9.29 17.54
C SER A 5 60.25 8.53 18.09
N THR A 6 59.88 8.81 19.34
CA THR A 6 58.69 8.23 19.99
C THR A 6 57.41 8.80 19.40
N TYR A 7 57.37 10.12 19.17
CA TYR A 7 56.24 10.80 18.55
C TYR A 7 55.98 10.31 17.11
N ILE A 8 57.04 10.19 16.31
CA ILE A 8 56.94 9.69 14.93
C ILE A 8 56.38 8.26 14.92
N ARG A 9 56.87 7.37 15.80
CA ARG A 9 56.33 5.99 15.91
C ARG A 9 54.85 5.96 16.32
N ALA A 10 54.46 6.82 17.25
CA ALA A 10 53.05 6.94 17.65
C ALA A 10 52.17 7.38 16.46
N LYS A 11 52.63 8.37 15.69
CA LYS A 11 51.91 8.86 14.50
C LYS A 11 51.82 7.82 13.38
N PHE A 12 52.90 7.09 13.11
CA PHE A 12 52.85 5.98 12.15
C PHE A 12 51.86 4.89 12.58
N THR A 13 51.78 4.60 13.88
CA THR A 13 50.81 3.63 14.41
C THR A 13 49.37 4.11 14.24
N GLU A 14 49.12 5.40 14.45
CA GLU A 14 47.79 6.02 14.25
C GLU A 14 47.38 6.01 12.77
N ILE A 15 48.32 6.28 11.86
CA ILE A 15 48.10 6.20 10.42
C ILE A 15 47.76 4.76 10.01
N ASN A 16 48.52 3.77 10.46
CA ASN A 16 48.25 2.36 10.14
C ASN A 16 46.86 1.92 10.62
N LYS A 17 46.47 2.31 11.84
CA LYS A 17 45.10 2.04 12.35
C LYS A 17 44.02 2.73 11.52
N SER A 18 44.30 3.92 10.99
CA SER A 18 43.35 4.65 10.13
C SER A 18 43.22 3.98 8.76
N ILE A 19 44.32 3.46 8.21
CA ILE A 19 44.34 2.68 6.96
C ILE A 19 43.52 1.40 7.13
N GLU A 20 43.68 0.65 8.23
CA GLU A 20 42.89 -0.55 8.50
C GLU A 20 41.38 -0.26 8.52
N ARG A 21 40.95 0.82 9.20
CA ARG A 21 39.55 1.24 9.22
C ARG A 21 39.03 1.65 7.84
N LEU A 22 39.87 2.29 7.03
CA LEU A 22 39.52 2.65 5.66
C LEU A 22 39.35 1.40 4.80
N THR A 23 40.23 0.42 4.94
CA THR A 23 40.12 -0.87 4.25
C THR A 23 38.81 -1.59 4.60
N ASP A 24 38.47 -1.67 5.89
CA ASP A 24 37.19 -2.24 6.33
C ASP A 24 35.97 -1.50 5.76
N THR A 25 36.06 -0.17 5.69
CA THR A 25 34.98 0.67 5.15
C THR A 25 34.82 0.45 3.65
N VAL A 26 35.92 0.36 2.90
CA VAL A 26 35.90 0.08 1.47
C VAL A 26 35.31 -1.30 1.19
N ASN A 27 35.68 -2.32 1.97
CA ASN A 27 35.10 -3.67 1.82
C ASN A 27 33.58 -3.64 2.04
N LYS A 28 33.09 -2.95 3.07
CA LYS A 28 31.65 -2.76 3.30
C LYS A 28 30.96 -2.01 2.16
N MET A 29 31.63 -1.03 1.55
CA MET A 29 31.09 -0.32 0.39
C MET A 29 31.03 -1.23 -0.85
N VAL A 30 32.01 -2.10 -1.07
CA VAL A 30 31.98 -3.09 -2.15
C VAL A 30 30.79 -4.04 -1.97
N ASP A 31 30.59 -4.57 -0.76
CA ASP A 31 29.45 -5.43 -0.45
C ASP A 31 28.12 -4.71 -0.70
N ALA A 32 28.01 -3.46 -0.24
CA ALA A 32 26.81 -2.65 -0.45
C ALA A 32 26.52 -2.42 -1.94
N ILE A 33 27.54 -2.17 -2.76
CA ILE A 33 27.39 -1.99 -4.21
C ILE A 33 26.94 -3.30 -4.88
N SER A 34 27.45 -4.45 -4.43
CA SER A 34 27.01 -5.76 -4.92
C SER A 34 25.52 -5.97 -4.67
N VAL A 35 25.07 -5.73 -3.43
CA VAL A 35 23.64 -5.85 -3.06
C VAL A 35 22.78 -4.85 -3.83
N ILE A 36 23.23 -3.60 -4.00
CA ILE A 36 22.50 -2.60 -4.79
C ILE A 36 22.35 -3.04 -6.25
N SER A 37 23.36 -3.71 -6.80
CA SER A 37 23.32 -4.20 -8.18
C SER A 37 22.31 -5.33 -8.34
N GLU A 38 22.27 -6.29 -7.41
CA GLU A 38 21.26 -7.35 -7.38
C GLU A 38 19.84 -6.79 -7.28
N VAL A 39 19.59 -5.87 -6.35
CA VAL A 39 18.28 -5.21 -6.19
C VAL A 39 17.88 -4.45 -7.46
N ARG A 40 18.84 -3.83 -8.16
CA ARG A 40 18.57 -3.11 -9.41
C ARG A 40 18.10 -4.06 -10.50
N ASP A 41 18.69 -5.24 -10.60
CA ASP A 41 18.31 -6.26 -11.58
C ASP A 41 16.90 -6.81 -11.28
N GLU A 42 16.59 -7.09 -10.01
CA GLU A 42 15.25 -7.48 -9.56
C GLU A 42 14.19 -6.42 -9.90
N ILE A 43 14.50 -5.13 -9.70
CA ILE A 43 13.61 -4.03 -10.10
C ILE A 43 13.39 -4.00 -11.62
N GLY A 44 14.43 -4.31 -12.40
CA GLY A 44 14.32 -4.44 -13.85
C GLY A 44 13.34 -5.53 -14.26
N GLU A 45 13.43 -6.71 -13.64
CA GLU A 45 12.53 -7.82 -13.89
C GLU A 45 11.09 -7.51 -13.47
N LEU A 46 10.88 -6.92 -12.29
CA LEU A 46 9.56 -6.49 -11.82
C LEU A 46 8.89 -5.50 -12.77
N ARG A 47 9.65 -4.55 -13.34
CA ARG A 47 9.11 -3.60 -14.33
C ARG A 47 8.60 -4.31 -15.58
N LEU A 48 9.31 -5.33 -16.06
CA LEU A 48 8.87 -6.15 -17.19
C LEU A 48 7.59 -6.92 -16.86
N GLN A 49 7.50 -7.51 -15.67
CA GLN A 49 6.30 -8.23 -15.23
C GLN A 49 5.08 -7.29 -15.10
N VAL A 50 5.27 -6.09 -14.56
CA VAL A 50 4.21 -5.07 -14.46
C VAL A 50 3.73 -4.63 -15.84
N ALA A 51 4.63 -4.42 -16.80
CA ALA A 51 4.27 -4.09 -18.17
C ALA A 51 3.43 -5.21 -18.82
N ALA A 52 3.89 -6.46 -18.72
CA ALA A 52 3.17 -7.63 -19.25
C ALA A 52 1.78 -7.81 -18.62
N ASN A 53 1.66 -7.57 -17.31
CA ASN A 53 0.37 -7.63 -16.63
C ASN A 53 -0.55 -6.47 -17.02
N GLY A 54 0.00 -5.29 -17.29
CA GLY A 54 -0.73 -4.13 -17.81
C GLY A 54 -1.37 -4.42 -19.17
N GLU A 55 -0.64 -5.08 -20.07
CA GLU A 55 -1.15 -5.50 -21.38
C GLU A 55 -2.30 -6.51 -21.24
N ARG A 56 -2.11 -7.55 -20.43
CA ARG A 56 -3.17 -8.55 -20.14
C ARG A 56 -4.44 -7.91 -19.57
N LEU A 57 -4.30 -6.93 -18.69
CA LEU A 57 -5.44 -6.18 -18.14
C LEU A 57 -6.15 -5.35 -19.21
N GLN A 58 -5.42 -4.78 -20.17
CA GLN A 58 -6.03 -4.06 -21.29
C GLN A 58 -6.80 -5.01 -22.21
N GLU A 59 -6.23 -6.18 -22.50
CA GLU A 59 -6.91 -7.23 -23.30
C GLU A 59 -8.20 -7.70 -22.63
N LEU A 60 -8.17 -7.98 -21.32
CA LEU A 60 -9.36 -8.37 -20.56
C LEU A 60 -10.43 -7.26 -20.55
N LYS A 61 -10.01 -6.00 -20.39
CA LYS A 61 -10.91 -4.85 -20.47
C LYS A 61 -11.52 -4.71 -21.87
N ALA A 62 -10.76 -4.96 -22.93
CA ALA A 62 -11.25 -4.91 -24.31
C ALA A 62 -12.22 -6.06 -24.61
N ALA A 63 -11.90 -7.29 -24.19
CA ALA A 63 -12.76 -8.46 -24.34
C ALA A 63 -14.11 -8.30 -23.62
N THR A 64 -14.12 -7.61 -22.47
CA THR A 64 -15.35 -7.30 -21.74
C THR A 64 -16.22 -6.26 -22.46
N LYS A 65 -15.60 -5.31 -23.19
CA LYS A 65 -16.32 -4.29 -23.98
C LYS A 65 -16.86 -4.82 -25.31
N GLN A 66 -16.22 -5.84 -25.90
CA GLN A 66 -16.58 -6.35 -27.22
C GLN A 66 -17.71 -7.38 -27.23
N LYS A 67 -18.21 -7.85 -26.07
CA LYS A 67 -19.38 -8.73 -26.03
C LYS A 67 -20.64 -7.88 -26.28
N PRO A 68 -21.26 -7.89 -27.47
CA PRO A 68 -22.46 -7.13 -27.71
C PRO A 68 -23.60 -7.84 -26.98
N VAL A 69 -24.12 -7.19 -25.94
CA VAL A 69 -25.36 -7.60 -25.27
C VAL A 69 -26.50 -7.42 -26.27
N GLN A 70 -26.81 -8.47 -27.03
CA GLN A 70 -28.06 -8.52 -27.79
C GLN A 70 -29.21 -8.95 -26.87
N ARG A 71 -30.16 -8.01 -26.68
CA ARG A 71 -31.54 -8.10 -26.15
C ARG A 71 -31.74 -8.26 -24.63
N PRO A 72 -32.94 -7.95 -24.10
CA PRO A 72 -33.88 -6.87 -24.42
C PRO A 72 -34.07 -5.93 -23.20
N VAL A 73 -34.87 -4.88 -23.39
CA VAL A 73 -35.29 -3.90 -22.37
C VAL A 73 -36.11 -4.59 -21.28
N VAL A 74 -35.57 -4.75 -20.06
CA VAL A 74 -36.36 -4.81 -18.80
C VAL A 74 -35.47 -4.33 -17.63
N GLU A 75 -36.02 -3.46 -16.79
CA GLU A 75 -35.41 -2.72 -15.68
C GLU A 75 -34.90 -3.55 -14.48
N GLU A 76 -34.70 -4.87 -14.62
CA GLU A 76 -34.29 -5.76 -13.51
C GLU A 76 -32.77 -5.80 -13.23
N LYS A 77 -31.93 -5.12 -14.02
CA LYS A 77 -30.46 -5.21 -13.88
C LYS A 77 -29.87 -4.48 -12.67
N LYS A 78 -30.61 -3.62 -11.98
CA LYS A 78 -30.07 -2.83 -10.86
C LYS A 78 -29.84 -3.68 -9.59
N GLU A 79 -30.65 -4.72 -9.36
CA GLU A 79 -30.53 -5.56 -8.16
C GLU A 79 -29.34 -6.52 -8.22
N LEU A 80 -29.06 -7.11 -9.39
CA LEU A 80 -27.94 -8.05 -9.55
C LEU A 80 -26.58 -7.34 -9.52
N THR A 81 -26.47 -6.15 -10.13
CA THR A 81 -25.25 -5.34 -10.04
C THR A 81 -25.05 -4.80 -8.63
N GLY A 82 -26.13 -4.37 -7.96
CA GLY A 82 -26.06 -3.89 -6.58
C GLY A 82 -25.58 -4.96 -5.59
N LYS A 83 -26.04 -6.21 -5.73
CA LYS A 83 -25.56 -7.32 -4.88
C LYS A 83 -24.09 -7.66 -5.12
N GLN A 84 -23.64 -7.62 -6.37
CA GLN A 84 -22.23 -7.82 -6.70
C GLN A 84 -21.36 -6.68 -6.17
N ASP A 85 -21.82 -5.43 -6.29
CA ASP A 85 -21.11 -4.25 -5.78
C ASP A 85 -21.05 -4.23 -4.24
N LEU A 86 -22.10 -4.68 -3.54
CA LEU A 86 -22.07 -4.90 -2.09
C LEU A 86 -21.08 -6.00 -1.69
N SER A 87 -21.03 -7.10 -2.44
CA SER A 87 -20.08 -8.19 -2.18
C SER A 87 -18.63 -7.76 -2.42
N ASN A 88 -18.39 -6.89 -3.41
CA ASN A 88 -17.09 -6.30 -3.66
C ASN A 88 -16.70 -5.35 -2.51
N ALA A 89 -17.61 -4.46 -2.11
CA ALA A 89 -17.39 -3.55 -0.97
C ALA A 89 -17.07 -4.32 0.32
N LYS A 90 -17.81 -5.41 0.59
CA LYS A 90 -17.55 -6.31 1.72
C LYS A 90 -16.14 -6.91 1.65
N SER A 91 -15.77 -7.48 0.52
CA SER A 91 -14.43 -8.07 0.32
C SER A 91 -13.31 -7.05 0.56
N VAL A 92 -13.48 -5.81 0.09
CA VAL A 92 -12.51 -4.73 0.32
C VAL A 92 -12.41 -4.40 1.81
N LEU A 93 -13.54 -4.30 2.52
CA LEU A 93 -13.56 -4.00 3.95
C LEU A 93 -13.00 -5.12 4.82
N GLU A 94 -13.28 -6.39 4.50
CA GLU A 94 -12.72 -7.56 5.20
C GLU A 94 -11.19 -7.63 5.04
N ASN A 95 -10.71 -7.40 3.81
CA ASN A 95 -9.28 -7.28 3.55
C ASN A 95 -8.68 -6.12 4.35
N LEU A 96 -9.36 -4.97 4.39
CA LEU A 96 -8.90 -3.80 5.14
C LEU A 96 -8.88 -4.08 6.65
N GLU A 97 -9.87 -4.75 7.22
CA GLU A 97 -9.87 -5.16 8.64
C GLU A 97 -8.65 -6.01 8.99
N SER A 98 -8.33 -6.99 8.14
CA SER A 98 -7.18 -7.89 8.34
C SER A 98 -5.82 -7.20 8.20
N GLN A 99 -5.75 -6.15 7.39
CA GLN A 99 -4.51 -5.45 7.03
C GLN A 99 -4.24 -4.21 7.86
N VAL A 100 -5.26 -3.58 8.47
CA VAL A 100 -5.05 -2.47 9.39
C VAL A 100 -4.23 -2.98 10.59
N ARG A 101 -3.01 -2.49 10.76
CA ARG A 101 -2.11 -2.78 11.88
C ARG A 101 -1.48 -1.48 12.38
N ASP A 102 -0.86 -1.53 13.55
CA ASP A 102 -0.07 -0.40 14.05
C ASP A 102 1.03 -0.08 13.03
N GLY A 103 1.10 1.18 12.58
CA GLY A 103 1.99 1.61 11.51
C GLY A 103 1.38 1.61 10.10
N ALA A 104 0.08 1.31 9.94
CA ALA A 104 -0.58 1.44 8.64
C ALA A 104 -0.56 2.90 8.14
N ILE A 105 -0.30 3.06 6.83
CA ILE A 105 -0.18 4.35 6.18
C ILE A 105 -1.57 4.96 5.97
N ALA A 106 -1.76 6.19 6.45
CA ALA A 106 -3.05 6.87 6.39
C ALA A 106 -3.59 7.07 4.96
N SER A 107 -2.71 7.36 4.00
CA SER A 107 -3.08 7.55 2.60
C SER A 107 -3.61 6.29 1.94
N GLU A 108 -2.94 5.14 2.14
CA GLU A 108 -3.38 3.85 1.60
C GLU A 108 -4.75 3.43 2.16
N LEU A 109 -4.96 3.64 3.47
CA LEU A 109 -6.24 3.36 4.11
C LEU A 109 -7.36 4.28 3.61
N ALA A 110 -7.05 5.57 3.36
CA ALA A 110 -8.02 6.51 2.80
C ALA A 110 -8.46 6.11 1.38
N ASP A 111 -7.52 5.64 0.55
CA ASP A 111 -7.81 5.22 -0.82
C ASP A 111 -8.70 3.98 -0.85
N ARG A 112 -8.39 2.97 -0.02
CA ARG A 112 -9.20 1.74 0.05
C ARG A 112 -10.59 1.96 0.67
N ILE A 113 -10.71 2.84 1.66
CA ILE A 113 -12.02 3.25 2.18
C ILE A 113 -12.81 4.01 1.12
N SER A 114 -12.14 4.82 0.27
CA SER A 114 -12.79 5.48 -0.86
C SER A 114 -13.33 4.47 -1.86
N GLU A 115 -12.55 3.44 -2.21
CA GLU A 115 -13.00 2.36 -3.11
C GLU A 115 -14.23 1.64 -2.54
N ALA A 116 -14.20 1.27 -1.25
CA ALA A 116 -15.35 0.64 -0.60
C ALA A 116 -16.58 1.57 -0.58
N ALA A 117 -16.40 2.86 -0.29
CA ALA A 117 -17.47 3.84 -0.27
C ALA A 117 -18.10 4.02 -1.66
N ASP A 118 -17.30 4.09 -2.72
CA ASP A 118 -17.76 4.20 -4.11
C ASP A 118 -18.55 2.95 -4.52
N SER A 119 -18.12 1.76 -4.10
CA SER A 119 -18.85 0.50 -4.35
C SER A 119 -20.19 0.45 -3.60
N VAL A 120 -20.22 0.89 -2.33
CA VAL A 120 -21.47 1.00 -1.56
C VAL A 120 -22.41 2.03 -2.18
N GLU A 121 -21.90 3.19 -2.59
CA GLU A 121 -22.69 4.24 -3.22
C GLU A 121 -23.32 3.78 -4.54
N LYS A 122 -22.57 3.03 -5.36
CA LYS A 122 -23.12 2.43 -6.59
C LYS A 122 -24.22 1.42 -6.31
N ALA A 123 -24.10 0.66 -5.23
CA ALA A 123 -25.03 -0.42 -4.92
C ALA A 123 -26.34 0.05 -4.28
N ILE A 124 -26.25 0.91 -3.26
CA ILE A 124 -27.39 1.31 -2.43
C ILE A 124 -27.62 2.83 -2.40
N GLY A 125 -26.85 3.60 -3.17
CA GLY A 125 -26.88 5.06 -3.17
C GLY A 125 -26.11 5.68 -2.00
N SER A 126 -25.96 7.01 -2.03
CA SER A 126 -25.34 7.76 -0.93
C SER A 126 -26.24 7.66 0.30
N GLY A 127 -25.73 7.14 1.41
CA GLY A 127 -26.50 6.88 2.63
C GLY A 127 -25.67 7.07 3.90
N SER A 128 -26.24 6.74 5.05
CA SER A 128 -25.55 6.88 6.35
C SER A 128 -24.19 6.17 6.36
N LEU A 129 -24.09 5.01 5.73
CA LEU A 129 -22.86 4.22 5.64
C LEU A 129 -21.77 4.93 4.82
N THR A 130 -22.10 5.46 3.64
CA THR A 130 -21.13 6.18 2.80
C THR A 130 -20.66 7.46 3.49
N ILE A 131 -21.54 8.15 4.22
CA ILE A 131 -21.18 9.34 5.02
C ILE A 131 -20.18 8.98 6.15
N LYS A 132 -20.38 7.84 6.84
CA LYS A 132 -19.44 7.37 7.87
C LYS A 132 -18.06 7.07 7.26
N MET A 133 -18.03 6.39 6.12
CA MET A 133 -16.80 6.10 5.38
C MET A 133 -16.08 7.38 4.91
N ASP A 134 -16.82 8.33 4.35
CA ASP A 134 -16.29 9.63 3.92
C ASP A 134 -15.73 10.45 5.08
N ARG A 135 -16.35 10.37 6.27
CA ARG A 135 -15.82 11.02 7.47
C ARG A 135 -14.44 10.47 7.81
N TRP A 136 -14.26 9.15 7.80
CA TRP A 136 -12.95 8.55 8.03
C TRP A 136 -11.95 8.89 6.94
N ARG A 137 -12.36 8.92 5.67
CA ARG A 137 -11.53 9.41 4.57
C ARG A 137 -11.02 10.83 4.82
N ARG A 138 -11.85 11.74 5.33
CA ARG A 138 -11.39 13.10 5.70
C ARG A 138 -10.42 13.07 6.87
N ILE A 139 -10.70 12.31 7.93
CA ILE A 139 -9.81 12.16 9.08
C ILE A 139 -8.45 11.64 8.62
N LEU A 140 -8.42 10.57 7.83
CA LEU A 140 -7.18 9.98 7.31
C LEU A 140 -6.40 10.93 6.39
N LYS A 141 -7.09 11.79 5.63
CA LYS A 141 -6.44 12.85 4.83
C LYS A 141 -5.83 13.99 5.66
N THR A 142 -6.16 14.12 6.94
CA THR A 142 -5.51 15.09 7.83
C THR A 142 -4.13 14.64 8.30
N TYR A 143 -3.84 13.34 8.24
CA TYR A 143 -2.51 12.80 8.48
C TYR A 143 -1.62 13.09 7.27
N SER A 144 -0.31 13.32 7.47
CA SER A 144 0.62 13.43 6.35
C SER A 144 0.58 12.13 5.53
N ARG A 145 0.92 12.24 4.25
CA ARG A 145 0.82 11.13 3.28
C ARG A 145 1.57 9.86 3.70
N VAL A 146 2.58 10.03 4.56
CA VAL A 146 3.51 9.00 5.05
C VAL A 146 3.40 8.80 6.58
N ASP A 147 2.54 9.55 7.26
CA ASP A 147 2.43 9.43 8.72
C ASP A 147 1.66 8.17 9.10
N SER A 148 2.14 7.50 10.14
CA SER A 148 1.42 6.43 10.82
C SER A 148 0.22 7.01 11.55
N ILE A 149 -0.93 6.34 11.44
CA ILE A 149 -2.15 6.74 12.15
C ILE A 149 -1.98 6.54 13.66
N ASN A 150 -2.60 7.41 14.46
CA ASN A 150 -2.66 7.25 15.91
C ASN A 150 -3.27 5.88 16.31
N PRO A 151 -2.64 5.11 17.21
CA PRO A 151 -3.16 3.80 17.65
C PRO A 151 -4.61 3.82 18.20
N ASN A 152 -5.05 4.95 18.77
CA ASN A 152 -6.44 5.10 19.21
C ASN A 152 -7.41 5.19 18.04
N ASP A 153 -7.01 5.89 16.98
CA ASP A 153 -7.82 6.03 15.76
C ASP A 153 -7.83 4.72 14.97
N ILE A 154 -6.72 3.98 14.94
CA ILE A 154 -6.67 2.63 14.37
C ILE A 154 -7.69 1.70 15.06
N ARG A 155 -7.76 1.73 16.39
CA ARG A 155 -8.73 0.91 17.15
C ARG A 155 -10.17 1.28 16.84
N LYS A 156 -10.48 2.58 16.76
CA LYS A 156 -11.82 3.07 16.39
C LYS A 156 -12.18 2.71 14.95
N LEU A 157 -11.26 2.94 14.01
CA LEU A 157 -11.45 2.62 12.60
C LEU A 157 -11.74 1.13 12.42
N LYS A 158 -11.00 0.23 13.09
CA LYS A 158 -11.27 -1.21 13.07
C LYS A 158 -12.68 -1.57 13.58
N ALA A 159 -13.14 -0.93 14.66
CA ALA A 159 -14.48 -1.16 15.18
C ALA A 159 -15.53 -0.70 14.16
N ASP A 160 -15.36 0.50 13.61
CA ASP A 160 -16.27 1.06 12.61
C ASP A 160 -16.31 0.22 11.33
N ILE A 161 -15.17 -0.30 10.86
CA ILE A 161 -15.11 -1.22 9.69
C ILE A 161 -15.91 -2.49 9.94
N ARG A 162 -15.80 -3.11 11.12
CA ARG A 162 -16.60 -4.29 11.47
C ARG A 162 -18.09 -3.97 11.48
N ASP A 163 -18.45 -2.81 12.00
CA ASP A 163 -19.84 -2.37 12.00
C ASP A 163 -20.34 -2.08 10.58
N TRP A 164 -19.49 -1.54 9.69
CA TRP A 164 -19.81 -1.37 8.28
C TRP A 164 -20.02 -2.70 7.55
N ILE A 165 -19.19 -3.71 7.81
CA ILE A 165 -19.36 -5.06 7.26
C ILE A 165 -20.71 -5.64 7.70
N ARG A 166 -21.07 -5.50 8.98
CA ARG A 166 -22.38 -5.93 9.50
C ARG A 166 -23.54 -5.16 8.88
N GLU A 167 -23.41 -3.85 8.69
CA GLU A 167 -24.42 -3.03 8.02
C GLU A 167 -24.60 -3.40 6.55
N ILE A 168 -23.54 -3.83 5.86
CA ILE A 168 -23.61 -4.35 4.48
C ILE A 168 -24.31 -5.70 4.46
N ASP A 169 -23.97 -6.61 5.38
CA ASP A 169 -24.62 -7.93 5.49
C ASP A 169 -26.12 -7.81 5.79
N ALA A 170 -26.53 -6.80 6.57
CA ALA A 170 -27.93 -6.53 6.84
C ALA A 170 -28.71 -5.96 5.63
N LYS A 171 -28.01 -5.55 4.57
CA LYS A 171 -28.58 -4.95 3.34
C LYS A 171 -28.49 -5.84 2.11
N GLN A 172 -27.82 -7.00 2.20
CA GLN A 172 -27.81 -8.04 1.16
C GLN A 172 -29.11 -8.86 1.16
#